data_AF-A0A8R2BAZ6-F1
#
_entry.id   AF-A0A8R2BAZ6-F1
#
_cell.length_a   1.000
_cell.length_b   1.000
_cell.length_c   1.000
_cell.angle_alpha   90.00
_cell.angle_beta   90.00
_cell.angle_gamma   90.00
#
_symmetry.space_group_name_H-M   'P 1'
#
loop_
_entity.id
_entity.type
_entity.pdbx_description
1 polymer ?
#
loop_
_entity_poly.entity_id
_entity_poly.type
_entity_poly.pdbx_seq_one_letter_code
_entity_poly.pdbx_strand_id
1 'polypeptide(L)'
;MAKSSVVTVYIPTIFPTERARIRKTMKELETLDDDCTNIWKENWFDKYEKRPEELRDVTLAQFVANYYINNKGIYTKRDTAKIIRYRNYDMADNYNDYRREMVLLHVPFQSEENDIIAENKFIQIYDDNKENILERRKEFESNLDVEKTLEICKKLCRETDEEQEDEDLLRAVEILHERDPYELLLRDPNSTANVDLQNATLHKLGAIAKKRENLMDYKQFYDLMRMANDQQRDLLMTIIHHLQTSIQEPFQIFFTGPAGTGKTFVISLIMEIYNRFADNDGYCNSYITCASTGKAAVAIDGTTVHTALRISLSKLLPLSSETLQLYRSLFRYVRVLVIDEISMISAELLHKIDNRLKQITGKNTDFGDIDVILIGDLRQLPPVRSTPIYKTIRTSMIGPHLWRKLKFYQLTTVMRQANVAFSQVLTKIGNGDPLEKNEFELIESRFFKKTDVAALCPNGVPTDVIIGSKNHEQEANFRIKLHKKSVIDTGGLPYEITFVIGKYYLITTNIDVNDGLCNGSA
;
A
#
# COMPACT_ATOMS: atom_id res chain seq x y z
N MET A 1 19.14 9.29 35.80
CA MET A 1 18.60 10.61 35.39
C MET A 1 18.44 10.59 33.88
N ALA A 2 17.20 10.41 33.42
CA ALA A 2 16.86 10.32 32.00
C ALA A 2 16.98 11.71 31.35
N LYS A 3 17.66 11.80 30.19
CA LYS A 3 17.50 12.94 29.28
C LYS A 3 17.27 12.48 27.84
N SER A 4 16.03 12.77 27.42
CA SER A 4 15.51 13.10 26.09
C SER A 4 15.53 12.03 24.98
N SER A 5 14.55 11.14 25.03
CA SER A 5 13.81 10.74 23.82
C SER A 5 13.06 11.97 23.28
N VAL A 6 13.38 12.43 22.06
CA VAL A 6 12.63 13.54 21.44
C VAL A 6 11.26 13.01 21.02
N VAL A 7 10.23 13.41 21.76
CA VAL A 7 8.84 12.97 21.55
C VAL A 7 8.23 13.73 20.37
N THR A 8 7.55 13.01 19.46
CA THR A 8 6.80 13.62 18.35
C THR A 8 5.35 13.88 18.75
N VAL A 9 4.76 15.01 18.34
CA VAL A 9 3.36 15.37 18.58
C VAL A 9 2.69 15.83 17.29
N TYR A 10 1.49 15.31 17.02
CA TYR A 10 0.67 15.75 15.90
C TYR A 10 -0.29 16.87 16.32
N ILE A 11 -0.33 17.97 15.54
CA ILE A 11 -1.29 19.07 15.71
C ILE A 11 -2.35 18.95 14.61
N PRO A 12 -3.64 18.71 14.96
CA PRO A 12 -4.70 18.57 13.98
C PRO A 12 -5.17 19.96 13.50
N THR A 13 -4.61 20.43 12.40
CA THR A 13 -4.86 21.75 11.77
C THR A 13 -6.17 21.83 10.98
N ILE A 14 -7.05 20.84 11.09
CA ILE A 14 -8.40 20.85 10.50
C ILE A 14 -9.30 21.87 11.22
N PHE A 15 -10.48 22.20 10.66
CA PHE A 15 -11.41 23.15 11.27
C PHE A 15 -11.85 22.70 12.69
N PRO A 16 -12.10 23.62 13.64
CA PRO A 16 -12.51 23.27 15.01
C PRO A 16 -13.73 22.33 15.08
N THR A 17 -14.68 22.48 14.16
CA THR A 17 -15.89 21.65 14.02
C THR A 17 -15.58 20.21 13.62
N GLU A 18 -14.47 19.98 12.92
CA GLU A 18 -14.06 18.67 12.39
C GLU A 18 -12.97 18.01 13.24
N ARG A 19 -12.46 18.69 14.28
CA ARG A 19 -11.45 18.12 15.18
C ARG A 19 -12.07 17.07 16.09
N ALA A 20 -11.54 15.85 16.01
CA ALA A 20 -11.87 14.81 16.97
C ALA A 20 -11.52 15.25 18.40
N ARG A 21 -12.49 15.19 19.32
CA ARG A 21 -12.29 15.42 20.75
C ARG A 21 -12.32 14.09 21.50
N ILE A 22 -11.46 13.97 22.50
CA ILE A 22 -11.40 12.78 23.35
C ILE A 22 -12.32 13.01 24.54
N ARG A 23 -13.23 12.07 24.82
CA ARG A 23 -14.11 12.13 25.99
C ARG A 23 -13.31 11.85 27.27
N LYS A 24 -13.67 12.48 28.38
CA LYS A 24 -13.16 12.12 29.71
C LYS A 24 -13.52 10.66 30.02
N THR A 25 -12.63 9.98 30.74
CA THR A 25 -12.84 8.58 31.18
C THR A 25 -13.99 8.50 32.18
N MET A 26 -14.59 7.32 32.35
CA MET A 26 -15.71 7.15 33.27
C MET A 26 -15.38 7.57 34.71
N LYS A 27 -14.16 7.26 35.18
CA LYS A 27 -13.65 7.69 36.49
C LYS A 27 -13.56 9.21 36.63
N GLU A 28 -13.16 9.91 35.57
CA GLU A 28 -13.07 11.38 35.57
C GLU A 28 -14.47 12.03 35.46
N LEU A 29 -15.44 11.37 34.83
CA LEU A 29 -16.82 11.83 34.73
C LEU A 29 -17.59 11.66 36.04
N GLU A 30 -17.36 10.58 36.78
CA GLU A 30 -17.97 10.32 38.10
C GLU A 30 -17.52 11.31 39.18
N THR A 31 -16.39 12.00 38.96
CA THR A 31 -15.89 13.06 39.85
C THR A 31 -16.38 14.46 39.49
N LEU A 32 -17.16 14.62 38.40
CA LEU A 32 -17.74 15.91 38.02
C LEU A 32 -19.05 16.13 38.77
N ASP A 33 -19.33 17.39 39.10
CA ASP A 33 -20.64 17.79 39.63
C ASP A 33 -21.74 17.42 38.62
N ASP A 34 -22.92 17.04 39.13
CA ASP A 34 -24.06 16.55 38.34
C ASP A 34 -24.51 17.54 37.23
N ASP A 35 -24.20 18.83 37.38
CA ASP A 35 -24.53 19.90 36.43
C ASP A 35 -23.42 20.18 35.39
N CYS A 36 -22.29 19.47 35.44
CA CYS A 36 -21.15 19.73 34.56
C CYS A 36 -21.35 19.14 33.16
N THR A 37 -21.54 19.99 32.15
CA THR A 37 -21.67 19.59 30.73
C THR A 37 -20.33 19.34 30.03
N ASN A 38 -19.19 19.56 30.70
CA ASN A 38 -17.86 19.44 30.09
C ASN A 38 -17.35 17.98 30.13
N ILE A 39 -17.85 17.18 29.20
CA ILE A 39 -17.50 15.76 29.03
C ILE A 39 -16.20 15.50 28.25
N TRP A 40 -15.54 16.55 27.73
CA TRP A 40 -14.38 16.45 26.84
C TRP A 40 -13.05 16.70 27.55
N LYS A 41 -11.99 15.99 27.16
CA LYS A 41 -10.62 16.29 27.58
C LYS A 41 -10.09 17.50 26.83
N GLU A 42 -9.29 18.31 27.53
CA GLU A 42 -8.66 19.50 26.95
C GLU A 42 -7.59 19.12 25.91
N ASN A 43 -7.79 19.60 24.69
CA ASN A 43 -6.85 19.44 23.60
C ASN A 43 -5.74 20.54 23.64
N TRP A 44 -4.83 20.54 22.68
CA TRP A 44 -3.75 21.55 22.62
C TRP A 44 -4.26 22.97 22.37
N PHE A 45 -5.37 23.12 21.66
CA PHE A 45 -5.99 24.42 21.38
C PHE A 45 -6.66 24.97 22.63
N ASP A 46 -7.45 24.18 23.36
CA ASP A 46 -8.09 24.60 24.62
C ASP A 46 -7.03 25.06 25.64
N LYS A 47 -5.89 24.36 25.70
CA LYS A 47 -4.75 24.73 26.55
C LYS A 47 -4.04 25.99 26.06
N TYR A 48 -3.94 26.15 24.75
CA TYR A 48 -3.33 27.33 24.15
C TYR A 48 -4.20 28.58 24.36
N GLU A 49 -5.53 28.47 24.28
CA GLU A 49 -6.47 29.57 24.55
C GLU A 49 -6.46 29.97 26.04
N LYS A 50 -6.28 29.01 26.96
CA LYS A 50 -6.15 29.23 28.41
C LYS A 50 -4.73 29.58 28.88
N ARG A 51 -3.82 29.94 27.97
CA ARG A 51 -2.44 30.27 28.35
C ARG A 51 -2.38 31.61 29.10
N PRO A 52 -1.46 31.79 30.05
CA PRO A 52 -1.35 33.01 30.84
C PRO A 52 -0.73 34.15 30.01
N GLU A 53 -0.85 35.39 30.49
CA GLU A 53 -0.51 36.58 29.70
C GLU A 53 0.95 36.61 29.23
N GLU A 54 1.86 35.96 29.97
CA GLU A 54 3.29 35.92 29.67
C GLU A 54 3.61 35.06 28.42
N LEU A 55 2.66 34.23 27.96
CA LEU A 55 2.79 33.39 26.76
C LEU A 55 1.94 33.89 25.59
N ARG A 56 1.43 35.14 25.63
CA ARG A 56 0.58 35.69 24.56
C ARG A 56 1.25 35.71 23.20
N ASP A 57 2.53 36.06 23.14
CA ASP A 57 3.30 36.20 21.90
C ASP A 57 3.85 34.88 21.35
N VAL A 58 3.66 33.76 22.07
CA VAL A 58 4.13 32.44 21.64
C VAL A 58 3.14 31.84 20.66
N THR A 59 3.62 31.34 19.52
CA THR A 59 2.78 30.68 18.50
C THR A 59 2.29 29.31 18.95
N LEU A 60 1.25 28.76 18.31
CA LEU A 60 0.74 27.43 18.62
C LEU A 60 1.82 26.35 18.44
N ALA A 61 2.60 26.42 17.37
CA ALA A 61 3.70 25.49 17.14
C ALA A 61 4.76 25.58 18.26
N GLN A 62 5.22 26.79 18.61
CA GLN A 62 6.19 26.95 19.70
C GLN A 62 5.63 26.48 21.06
N PHE A 63 4.35 26.73 21.32
CA PHE A 63 3.68 26.29 22.54
C PHE A 63 3.66 24.76 22.64
N VAL A 64 3.20 24.08 21.59
CA VAL A 64 3.12 22.61 21.56
C VAL A 64 4.50 21.96 21.58
N ALA A 65 5.52 22.56 20.95
CA ALA A 65 6.89 22.05 20.97
C ALA A 65 7.54 22.23 22.35
N ASN A 66 7.43 23.41 22.94
CA ASN A 66 8.29 23.84 24.04
C ASN A 66 7.63 23.85 25.42
N TYR A 67 6.31 23.75 25.54
CA TYR A 67 5.62 23.92 26.83
C TYR A 67 4.75 22.72 27.20
N TYR A 68 4.71 22.41 28.50
CA TYR A 68 3.78 21.43 29.08
C TYR A 68 3.17 21.97 30.37
N ILE A 69 2.02 21.40 30.76
CA ILE A 69 1.35 21.71 32.01
C ILE A 69 1.84 20.69 33.05
N ASN A 70 2.38 21.16 34.17
CA ASN A 70 2.78 20.29 35.28
C ASN A 70 1.57 19.88 36.13
N ASN A 71 1.74 18.95 37.08
CA ASN A 71 0.66 18.46 37.95
C ASN A 71 0.00 19.55 38.82
N LYS A 72 0.58 20.77 38.87
CA LYS A 72 0.03 21.93 39.58
C LYS A 72 -0.70 22.91 38.64
N GLY A 73 -0.91 22.56 37.37
CA GLY A 73 -1.58 23.41 36.39
C GLY A 73 -0.71 24.54 35.82
N ILE A 74 0.60 24.56 36.09
CA ILE A 74 1.50 25.64 35.66
C ILE A 74 2.22 25.26 34.37
N TYR A 75 2.21 26.18 33.40
CA TYR A 75 2.95 26.05 32.14
C TYR A 75 4.46 26.13 32.39
N THR A 76 5.18 25.05 32.08
CA THR A 76 6.62 24.96 32.25
C THR A 76 7.28 24.71 30.90
N LYS A 77 8.39 25.42 30.63
CA LYS A 77 9.19 25.20 29.41
C LYS A 77 9.95 23.88 29.52
N ARG A 78 9.99 23.12 28.43
CA ARG A 78 10.72 21.86 28.32
C ARG A 78 12.20 22.10 28.09
N ASP A 79 13.02 21.21 28.64
CA ASP A 79 14.46 21.13 28.33
C ASP A 79 14.73 20.74 26.87
N THR A 80 13.83 19.96 26.27
CA THR A 80 13.91 19.51 24.87
C THR A 80 12.58 19.72 24.16
N ALA A 81 12.64 20.36 22.99
CA ALA A 81 11.48 20.63 22.15
C ALA A 81 10.92 19.33 21.56
N LYS A 82 9.60 19.20 21.51
CA LYS A 82 8.94 18.10 20.78
C LYS A 82 8.95 18.38 19.28
N ILE A 83 9.11 17.34 18.48
CA ILE A 83 8.98 17.43 17.02
C ILE A 83 7.49 17.51 16.69
N ILE A 84 7.10 18.53 15.92
CA ILE A 84 5.70 18.74 15.53
C ILE A 84 5.46 18.12 14.15
N ARG A 85 4.34 17.41 14.02
CA ARG A 85 3.77 17.00 12.74
C ARG A 85 2.39 17.62 12.59
N TYR A 86 2.00 17.93 11.36
CA TYR A 86 0.71 18.52 11.02
C TYR A 86 0.29 18.05 9.62
N ARG A 87 -0.89 18.46 9.13
CA ARG A 87 -1.49 17.89 7.91
C ARG A 87 -0.73 18.25 6.64
N ASN A 88 -0.14 19.45 6.58
CA ASN A 88 0.71 19.94 5.50
C ASN A 88 -0.06 20.03 4.17
N TYR A 89 -1.00 20.97 4.10
CA TYR A 89 -1.78 21.21 2.88
C TYR A 89 -0.88 21.68 1.73
N ASP A 90 -1.11 21.15 0.53
CA ASP A 90 -0.39 21.59 -0.66
C ASP A 90 -0.84 23.00 -1.08
N MET A 91 0.15 23.87 -1.32
CA MET A 91 -0.06 25.23 -1.80
C MET A 91 -0.69 25.27 -3.20
N ALA A 92 -0.47 24.24 -4.04
CA ALA A 92 -1.01 24.16 -5.39
C ALA A 92 -2.48 23.74 -5.41
N ASP A 93 -2.87 22.78 -4.56
CA ASP A 93 -4.20 22.17 -4.60
C ASP A 93 -5.21 22.87 -3.67
N ASN A 94 -4.78 23.28 -2.47
CA ASN A 94 -5.68 23.81 -1.43
C ASN A 94 -5.13 25.10 -0.82
N TYR A 95 -5.02 26.14 -1.65
CA TYR A 95 -4.35 27.39 -1.30
C TYR A 95 -4.92 28.08 -0.05
N ASN A 96 -6.24 28.12 0.12
CA ASN A 96 -6.86 28.75 1.30
C ASN A 96 -6.63 27.95 2.59
N ASP A 97 -6.67 26.62 2.52
CA ASP A 97 -6.38 25.77 3.68
C ASP A 97 -4.92 25.80 4.08
N TYR A 98 -4.01 25.88 3.10
CA TYR A 98 -2.60 26.11 3.35
C TYR A 98 -2.38 27.44 4.10
N ARG A 99 -2.99 28.54 3.63
CA ARG A 99 -2.88 29.85 4.29
C ARG A 99 -3.40 29.81 5.74
N ARG A 100 -4.55 29.18 5.94
CA ARG A 100 -5.16 28.99 7.25
C ARG A 100 -4.26 28.17 8.19
N GLU A 101 -3.74 27.04 7.72
CA GLU A 101 -2.84 26.18 8.48
C GLU A 101 -1.57 26.93 8.91
N MET A 102 -1.00 27.72 8.00
CA MET A 102 0.19 28.52 8.29
C MET A 102 -0.05 29.63 9.31
N VAL A 103 -1.19 30.34 9.20
CA VAL A 103 -1.59 31.35 10.20
C VAL A 103 -1.81 30.68 11.56
N LEU A 104 -2.52 29.56 11.59
CA LEU A 104 -2.83 28.81 12.81
C LEU A 104 -1.57 28.34 13.56
N LEU A 105 -0.55 27.87 12.83
CA LEU A 105 0.67 27.35 13.45
C LEU A 105 1.66 28.43 13.86
N HIS A 106 1.78 29.50 13.06
CA HIS A 106 2.91 30.44 13.14
C HIS A 106 2.53 31.87 13.49
N VAL A 107 1.24 32.18 13.68
CA VAL A 107 0.77 33.49 14.16
C VAL A 107 0.10 33.32 15.53
N PRO A 108 0.43 34.14 16.54
CA PRO A 108 -0.25 34.08 17.84
C PRO A 108 -1.72 34.52 17.74
N PHE A 109 -2.62 33.78 18.39
CA PHE A 109 -4.05 34.07 18.45
C PHE A 109 -4.63 33.77 19.83
N GLN A 110 -5.77 34.37 20.20
CA GLN A 110 -6.46 34.10 21.47
C GLN A 110 -7.65 33.17 21.32
N SER A 111 -8.39 33.30 20.22
CA SER A 111 -9.50 32.41 19.87
C SER A 111 -9.45 32.10 18.39
N GLU A 112 -9.33 30.83 18.03
CA GLU A 112 -9.24 30.45 16.61
C GLU A 112 -10.51 30.86 15.84
N GLU A 113 -11.68 30.68 16.45
CA GLU A 113 -12.97 30.98 15.83
C GLU A 113 -13.11 32.49 15.53
N ASN A 114 -12.68 33.36 16.44
CA ASN A 114 -12.88 34.81 16.32
C ASN A 114 -11.73 35.54 15.61
N ASP A 115 -10.49 35.10 15.83
CA ASP A 115 -9.29 35.80 15.35
C ASP A 115 -8.83 35.30 13.99
N ILE A 116 -9.06 34.01 13.68
CA ILE A 116 -8.55 33.36 12.46
C ILE A 116 -9.71 33.07 11.50
N ILE A 117 -10.76 32.40 11.96
CA ILE A 117 -11.80 31.85 11.08
C ILE A 117 -12.89 32.88 10.74
N ALA A 118 -13.32 33.69 11.71
CA ALA A 118 -14.38 34.68 11.51
C ALA A 118 -14.09 35.57 10.30
N GLU A 119 -15.06 35.69 9.39
CA GLU A 119 -14.98 36.51 8.18
C GLU A 119 -13.79 36.17 7.25
N ASN A 120 -13.19 34.98 7.38
CA ASN A 120 -11.99 34.57 6.66
C ASN A 120 -10.77 35.49 6.90
N LYS A 121 -10.66 36.08 8.10
CA LYS A 121 -9.53 36.96 8.50
C LYS A 121 -8.15 36.35 8.26
N PHE A 122 -8.02 35.02 8.33
CA PHE A 122 -6.77 34.30 8.04
C PHE A 122 -6.16 34.64 6.67
N ILE A 123 -6.96 35.03 5.67
CA ILE A 123 -6.46 35.46 4.37
C ILE A 123 -5.60 36.72 4.56
N GLN A 124 -6.19 37.80 5.08
CA GLN A 124 -5.48 39.06 5.28
C GLN A 124 -4.30 38.91 6.25
N ILE A 125 -4.49 38.18 7.36
CA ILE A 125 -3.45 37.91 8.35
C ILE A 125 -2.26 37.19 7.72
N TYR A 126 -2.50 36.23 6.82
CA TYR A 126 -1.43 35.52 6.12
C TYR A 126 -0.61 36.46 5.24
N ASP A 127 -1.26 37.34 4.47
CA ASP A 127 -0.56 38.26 3.57
C ASP A 127 0.28 39.27 4.37
N ASP A 128 -0.27 39.78 5.48
CA ASP A 128 0.40 40.75 6.36
C ASP A 128 1.59 40.14 7.14
N ASN A 129 1.59 38.82 7.38
CA ASN A 129 2.58 38.13 8.22
C ASN A 129 3.44 37.10 7.47
N LYS A 130 3.40 37.09 6.13
CA LYS A 130 3.99 36.04 5.29
C LYS A 130 5.48 35.78 5.55
N GLU A 131 6.29 36.84 5.67
CA GLU A 131 7.74 36.70 5.91
C GLU A 131 8.04 36.10 7.29
N ASN A 132 7.29 36.53 8.30
CA ASN A 132 7.41 36.06 9.69
C ASN A 132 7.03 34.57 9.81
N ILE A 133 5.98 34.14 9.10
CA ILE A 133 5.56 32.74 9.01
C ILE A 133 6.68 31.89 8.39
N LEU A 134 7.26 32.32 7.27
CA LEU A 134 8.32 31.58 6.58
C LEU A 134 9.60 31.48 7.41
N GLU A 135 9.94 32.50 8.19
CA GLU A 135 11.08 32.46 9.11
C GLU A 135 10.85 31.48 10.26
N ARG A 136 9.69 31.55 10.92
CA ARG A 136 9.31 30.63 12.01
C ARG A 136 9.17 29.19 11.55
N ARG A 137 8.75 28.97 10.31
CA ARG A 137 8.66 27.65 9.69
C ARG A 137 10.02 26.94 9.66
N LYS A 138 11.12 27.66 9.43
CA LYS A 138 12.49 27.09 9.46
C LYS A 138 12.90 26.57 10.84
N GLU A 139 12.30 27.05 11.93
CA GLU A 139 12.54 26.58 13.30
C GLU A 139 12.08 25.12 13.49
N PHE A 140 11.05 24.71 12.75
CA PHE A 140 10.45 23.37 12.86
C PHE A 140 10.72 22.48 11.64
N GLU A 141 11.14 23.07 10.52
CA GLU A 141 11.45 22.39 9.26
C GLU A 141 12.93 22.42 8.91
N SER A 142 13.81 22.64 9.89
CA SER A 142 15.26 22.64 9.68
C SER A 142 15.72 21.27 9.18
N ASN A 143 15.98 21.19 7.88
CA ASN A 143 16.86 20.28 7.15
C ASN A 143 17.42 19.11 7.97
N LEU A 144 17.01 17.90 7.57
CA LEU A 144 17.83 16.69 7.39
C LEU A 144 19.33 16.78 7.80
N ASP A 145 19.64 17.06 9.07
CA ASP A 145 20.99 16.93 9.61
C ASP A 145 21.19 15.45 9.98
N VAL A 146 21.39 14.66 8.92
CA VAL A 146 21.57 13.21 8.95
C VAL A 146 22.69 12.82 9.91
N GLU A 147 23.67 13.70 10.09
CA GLU A 147 24.88 13.47 10.87
C GLU A 147 24.64 13.54 12.39
N LYS A 148 23.89 14.55 12.88
CA LYS A 148 23.43 14.57 14.28
C LYS A 148 22.46 13.44 14.58
N THR A 149 21.61 13.10 13.61
CA THR A 149 20.64 12.00 13.74
C THR A 149 21.35 10.64 13.85
N LEU A 150 22.43 10.42 13.09
CA LEU A 150 23.31 9.24 13.16
C LEU A 150 24.10 9.14 14.47
N GLU A 151 24.55 10.28 15.00
CA GLU A 151 25.33 10.33 16.24
C GLU A 151 24.46 10.04 17.48
N ILE A 152 23.20 10.49 17.46
CA ILE A 152 22.18 10.13 18.47
C ILE A 152 21.83 8.63 18.39
N CYS A 153 21.70 8.08 17.18
CA CYS A 153 21.35 6.66 16.98
C CYS A 153 22.50 5.69 17.34
N LYS A 154 23.77 6.10 17.18
CA LYS A 154 24.93 5.32 17.66
C LYS A 154 25.00 5.24 19.19
N LYS A 155 24.49 6.25 19.91
CA LYS A 155 24.40 6.24 21.38
C LYS A 155 23.22 5.43 21.92
N LEU A 156 22.10 5.39 21.19
CA LEU A 156 20.88 4.65 21.58
C LEU A 156 21.00 3.12 21.51
N CYS A 157 22.01 2.58 20.82
CA CYS A 157 22.17 1.13 20.64
C CYS A 157 22.92 0.41 21.80
N ARG A 158 23.20 1.09 22.91
CA ARG A 158 23.76 0.48 24.12
C ARG A 158 22.84 0.81 25.29
N GLU A 159 22.29 -0.25 25.88
CA GLU A 159 21.46 -0.30 27.10
C GLU A 159 19.95 -0.39 26.82
N THR A 160 19.44 -1.61 27.01
CA THR A 160 18.04 -2.02 27.05
C THR A 160 17.49 -1.97 28.48
N ASP A 161 16.16 -1.98 28.54
CA ASP A 161 15.26 -2.33 29.65
C ASP A 161 14.75 -1.16 30.51
N GLU A 162 13.48 -0.77 30.29
CA GLU A 162 12.37 -0.97 31.25
C GLU A 162 11.03 -0.43 30.66
N GLU A 163 9.94 -1.14 31.01
CA GLU A 163 8.52 -1.06 30.59
C GLU A 163 7.85 0.29 31.00
N GLN A 164 6.66 0.76 30.60
CA GLN A 164 5.33 0.22 30.28
C GLN A 164 4.43 1.42 29.82
N GLU A 165 3.21 1.15 29.31
CA GLU A 165 2.11 2.09 28.93
C GLU A 165 2.06 2.60 27.46
N ASP A 166 1.24 1.92 26.63
CA ASP A 166 0.26 2.53 25.70
C ASP A 166 -0.39 1.45 24.82
N GLU A 167 -1.44 0.78 25.31
CA GLU A 167 -2.22 -0.23 24.54
C GLU A 167 -3.70 0.15 24.30
N ASP A 168 -4.15 1.35 24.69
CA ASP A 168 -5.58 1.71 24.69
C ASP A 168 -6.08 2.56 23.50
N LEU A 169 -5.25 2.87 22.50
CA LEU A 169 -5.62 3.76 21.38
C LEU A 169 -6.35 3.08 20.20
N LEU A 170 -6.70 1.80 20.30
CA LEU A 170 -7.20 0.99 19.16
C LEU A 170 -8.66 0.50 19.26
N ARG A 171 -9.48 0.98 20.20
CA ARG A 171 -10.90 0.60 20.29
C ARG A 171 -11.82 1.78 20.56
N ALA A 172 -12.17 2.56 19.53
CA ALA A 172 -13.45 3.28 19.46
C ALA A 172 -13.67 3.83 18.04
N VAL A 173 -14.42 3.10 17.20
CA VAL A 173 -15.11 3.68 16.04
C VAL A 173 -16.49 3.06 15.98
N GLU A 174 -17.48 3.79 16.50
CA GLU A 174 -18.90 3.59 16.16
C GLU A 174 -19.43 4.87 15.49
N ILE A 175 -20.38 4.64 14.59
CA ILE A 175 -20.75 5.42 13.42
C ILE A 175 -21.66 6.61 13.79
N LEU A 176 -21.45 7.76 13.13
CA LEU A 176 -22.52 8.74 12.89
C LEU A 176 -22.62 9.01 11.38
N HIS A 177 -23.82 8.82 10.86
CA HIS A 177 -24.22 9.08 9.47
C HIS A 177 -24.38 10.58 9.23
N GLU A 178 -23.65 11.13 8.27
CA GLU A 178 -24.00 12.39 7.60
C GLU A 178 -24.33 12.13 6.13
N ARG A 179 -25.25 12.95 5.60
CA ARG A 179 -25.99 12.74 4.36
C ARG A 179 -25.09 12.57 3.14
N ASP A 180 -25.52 11.67 2.27
CA ASP A 180 -24.89 11.25 1.03
C ASP A 180 -24.73 12.44 0.05
N PRO A 181 -23.50 12.95 -0.20
CA PRO A 181 -23.26 14.04 -1.14
C PRO A 181 -23.53 13.63 -2.60
N TYR A 182 -23.90 12.38 -2.84
CA TYR A 182 -24.17 11.80 -4.15
C TYR A 182 -25.67 11.66 -4.46
N GLU A 183 -26.56 12.26 -3.65
CA GLU A 183 -28.00 12.32 -3.94
C GLU A 183 -28.30 12.93 -5.33
N LEU A 184 -27.40 13.77 -5.85
CA LEU A 184 -27.43 14.31 -7.21
C LEU A 184 -27.03 13.30 -8.31
N LEU A 185 -26.29 12.23 -8.01
CA LEU A 185 -25.88 11.18 -8.98
C LEU A 185 -27.04 10.31 -9.44
N LEU A 186 -28.11 10.21 -8.64
CA LEU A 186 -29.30 9.41 -8.97
C LEU A 186 -30.20 10.09 -10.01
N ARG A 187 -30.06 11.40 -10.22
CA ARG A 187 -31.00 12.18 -11.04
C ARG A 187 -30.62 12.31 -12.51
N ASP A 188 -29.34 12.30 -12.88
CA ASP A 188 -28.96 12.42 -14.30
C ASP A 188 -27.58 11.79 -14.65
N PRO A 189 -27.55 10.53 -15.10
CA PRO A 189 -26.31 9.77 -15.35
C PRO A 189 -25.42 10.27 -16.50
N ASN A 190 -25.92 11.13 -17.39
CA ASN A 190 -25.27 11.50 -18.66
C ASN A 190 -24.75 12.95 -18.70
N SER A 191 -24.63 13.62 -17.56
CA SER A 191 -24.09 14.99 -17.48
C SER A 191 -22.58 15.05 -17.76
N THR A 192 -22.16 16.03 -18.56
CA THR A 192 -20.76 16.35 -18.90
C THR A 192 -19.88 16.70 -17.69
N ALA A 193 -20.48 17.05 -16.55
CA ALA A 193 -19.77 17.25 -15.28
C ALA A 193 -19.16 15.95 -14.69
N ASN A 194 -19.57 14.76 -15.19
CA ASN A 194 -19.00 13.48 -14.77
C ASN A 194 -17.58 13.24 -15.30
N VAL A 195 -17.21 13.86 -16.43
CA VAL A 195 -15.92 13.61 -17.08
C VAL A 195 -14.77 14.18 -16.25
N ASP A 196 -14.90 15.38 -15.71
CA ASP A 196 -13.85 16.02 -14.91
C ASP A 196 -13.67 15.36 -13.54
N LEU A 197 -14.76 14.89 -12.92
CA LEU A 197 -14.71 14.14 -11.66
C LEU A 197 -14.13 12.74 -11.84
N GLN A 198 -14.45 12.07 -12.96
CA GLN A 198 -13.79 10.81 -13.36
C GLN A 198 -12.31 11.03 -13.63
N ASN A 199 -11.93 12.12 -14.30
CA ASN A 199 -10.53 12.47 -14.57
C ASN A 199 -9.74 12.74 -13.29
N ALA A 200 -10.31 13.52 -12.35
CA ALA A 200 -9.68 13.78 -11.05
C ALA A 200 -9.55 12.49 -10.21
N THR A 201 -10.53 11.59 -10.30
CA THR A 201 -10.53 10.27 -9.65
C THR A 201 -9.48 9.35 -10.25
N LEU A 202 -9.35 9.31 -11.57
CA LEU A 202 -8.34 8.54 -12.29
C LEU A 202 -6.93 9.10 -12.07
N HIS A 203 -6.76 10.41 -11.88
CA HIS A 203 -5.47 10.96 -11.46
C HIS A 203 -5.06 10.51 -10.05
N LYS A 204 -6.01 10.37 -9.12
CA LYS A 204 -5.76 9.88 -7.75
C LYS A 204 -5.52 8.37 -7.66
N LEU A 205 -6.04 7.58 -8.61
CA LEU A 205 -5.98 6.11 -8.61
C LEU A 205 -5.46 5.51 -9.93
N GLY A 206 -4.68 6.28 -10.71
CA GLY A 206 -4.23 5.90 -12.04
C GLY A 206 -3.38 4.63 -12.10
N ALA A 207 -2.84 4.21 -10.95
CA ALA A 207 -2.16 2.92 -10.80
C ALA A 207 -3.12 1.71 -10.87
N ILE A 208 -4.41 1.87 -10.53
CA ILE A 208 -5.37 0.77 -10.42
C ILE A 208 -6.23 0.65 -11.67
N ALA A 209 -6.82 1.75 -12.10
CA ALA A 209 -7.65 1.82 -13.30
C ALA A 209 -6.95 2.69 -14.34
N LYS A 210 -6.43 2.02 -15.39
CA LYS A 210 -5.73 2.69 -16.48
C LYS A 210 -6.72 3.16 -17.54
N LYS A 211 -6.40 4.28 -18.18
CA LYS A 211 -7.13 4.76 -19.37
C LYS A 211 -6.99 3.74 -20.50
N ARG A 212 -8.02 3.66 -21.33
CA ARG A 212 -8.10 2.77 -22.50
C ARG A 212 -7.29 3.28 -23.69
N GLU A 213 -6.03 3.65 -23.45
CA GLU A 213 -5.11 4.14 -24.49
C GLU A 213 -4.25 3.00 -25.07
N ASN A 214 -4.21 1.86 -24.40
CA ASN A 214 -3.36 0.72 -24.72
C ASN A 214 -4.03 -0.34 -25.62
N LEU A 215 -5.04 0.05 -26.40
CA LEU A 215 -5.72 -0.87 -27.31
C LEU A 215 -4.78 -1.26 -28.46
N MET A 216 -4.60 -2.56 -28.69
CA MET A 216 -3.74 -3.03 -29.78
C MET A 216 -4.37 -2.72 -31.15
N ASP A 217 -3.58 -2.75 -32.22
CA ASP A 217 -4.16 -2.77 -33.56
C ASP A 217 -4.87 -4.10 -33.84
N TYR A 218 -5.94 -4.07 -34.64
CA TYR A 218 -6.68 -5.29 -35.00
C TYR A 218 -5.77 -6.33 -35.65
N LYS A 219 -4.87 -5.92 -36.56
CA LYS A 219 -3.95 -6.85 -37.22
C LYS A 219 -3.03 -7.53 -36.22
N GLN A 220 -2.44 -6.74 -35.32
CA GLN A 220 -1.59 -7.25 -34.25
C GLN A 220 -2.34 -8.22 -33.33
N PHE A 221 -3.56 -7.89 -32.93
CA PHE A 221 -4.39 -8.77 -32.11
C PHE A 221 -4.67 -10.11 -32.80
N TYR A 222 -5.06 -10.09 -34.09
CA TYR A 222 -5.30 -11.32 -34.84
C TYR A 222 -4.04 -12.16 -35.03
N ASP A 223 -2.89 -11.52 -35.25
CA ASP A 223 -1.61 -12.22 -35.38
C ASP A 223 -1.23 -12.91 -34.06
N LEU A 224 -1.39 -12.23 -32.92
CA LEU A 224 -1.16 -12.85 -31.59
C LEU A 224 -2.15 -13.98 -31.31
N MET A 225 -3.44 -13.82 -31.64
CA MET A 225 -4.44 -14.89 -31.52
C MET A 225 -4.11 -16.13 -32.37
N ARG A 226 -3.46 -15.95 -33.52
CA ARG A 226 -2.96 -17.05 -34.37
C ARG A 226 -1.72 -17.72 -33.79
N MET A 227 -0.87 -16.97 -33.10
CA MET A 227 0.32 -17.51 -32.42
C MET A 227 -0.02 -18.34 -31.17
N ALA A 228 -1.20 -18.13 -30.57
CA ALA A 228 -1.67 -18.91 -29.44
C ALA A 228 -1.82 -20.40 -29.81
N ASN A 229 -1.35 -21.29 -28.93
CA ASN A 229 -1.55 -22.73 -29.09
C ASN A 229 -3.01 -23.14 -28.84
N ASP A 230 -3.37 -24.39 -29.13
CA ASP A 230 -4.77 -24.83 -29.06
C ASP A 230 -5.39 -24.68 -27.67
N GLN A 231 -4.65 -25.01 -26.59
CA GLN A 231 -5.13 -24.87 -25.22
C GLN A 231 -5.31 -23.39 -24.82
N GLN A 232 -4.39 -22.52 -25.24
CA GLN A 232 -4.49 -21.08 -25.00
C GLN A 232 -5.67 -20.49 -25.78
N ARG A 233 -5.83 -20.87 -27.05
CA ARG A 233 -6.89 -20.38 -27.93
C ARG A 233 -8.27 -20.83 -27.43
N ASP A 234 -8.39 -22.06 -26.97
CA ASP A 234 -9.64 -22.59 -26.39
C ASP A 234 -10.12 -21.74 -25.21
N LEU A 235 -9.22 -21.40 -24.27
CA LEU A 235 -9.53 -20.51 -23.16
C LEU A 235 -9.94 -19.10 -23.65
N LEU A 236 -9.16 -18.51 -24.57
CA LEU A 236 -9.44 -17.17 -25.10
C LEU A 236 -10.78 -17.10 -25.83
N MET A 237 -11.11 -18.11 -26.64
CA MET A 237 -12.40 -18.20 -27.33
C MET A 237 -13.55 -18.43 -26.36
N THR A 238 -13.34 -19.21 -25.29
CA THR A 238 -14.33 -19.39 -24.23
C THR A 238 -14.64 -18.08 -23.52
N ILE A 239 -13.63 -17.25 -23.25
CA ILE A 239 -13.82 -15.91 -22.67
C ILE A 239 -14.59 -15.00 -23.63
N ILE A 240 -14.24 -14.99 -24.92
CA ILE A 240 -14.98 -14.20 -25.93
C ILE A 240 -16.46 -14.64 -25.98
N HIS A 241 -16.70 -15.95 -26.01
CA HIS A 241 -18.07 -16.49 -26.01
C HIS A 241 -18.83 -16.11 -24.74
N HIS A 242 -18.17 -16.14 -23.58
CA HIS A 242 -18.74 -15.70 -22.32
C HIS A 242 -19.15 -14.21 -22.37
N LEU A 243 -18.29 -13.34 -22.88
CA LEU A 243 -18.57 -11.91 -22.99
C LEU A 243 -19.69 -11.56 -23.98
N GLN A 244 -19.83 -12.34 -25.05
CA GLN A 244 -20.83 -12.12 -26.09
C GLN A 244 -22.20 -12.72 -25.77
N THR A 245 -22.25 -13.70 -24.87
CA THR A 245 -23.50 -14.39 -24.52
C THR A 245 -24.06 -13.78 -23.24
N SER A 246 -25.37 -13.57 -23.17
CA SER A 246 -26.06 -13.06 -21.97
C SER A 246 -26.16 -14.09 -20.83
N ILE A 247 -25.10 -14.88 -20.61
CA ILE A 247 -25.05 -15.87 -19.53
C ILE A 247 -24.91 -15.12 -18.20
N GLN A 248 -25.75 -15.47 -17.23
CA GLN A 248 -25.86 -14.77 -15.95
C GLN A 248 -24.76 -15.13 -14.93
N GLU A 249 -23.93 -16.15 -15.18
CA GLU A 249 -22.92 -16.60 -14.24
C GLU A 249 -21.56 -15.93 -14.49
N PRO A 250 -20.88 -15.39 -13.46
CA PRO A 250 -19.57 -14.78 -13.59
C PRO A 250 -18.49 -15.79 -13.98
N PHE A 251 -17.53 -15.37 -14.79
CA PHE A 251 -16.42 -16.19 -15.23
C PHE A 251 -15.31 -16.24 -14.18
N GLN A 252 -15.40 -17.23 -13.29
CA GLN A 252 -14.47 -17.42 -12.17
C GLN A 252 -13.62 -18.67 -12.36
N ILE A 253 -12.34 -18.48 -12.65
CA ILE A 253 -11.44 -19.57 -13.05
C ILE A 253 -10.09 -19.55 -12.33
N PHE A 254 -9.50 -20.74 -12.21
CA PHE A 254 -8.08 -20.93 -11.92
C PHE A 254 -7.38 -21.43 -13.19
N PHE A 255 -6.49 -20.61 -13.71
CA PHE A 255 -5.67 -20.88 -14.88
C PHE A 255 -4.23 -21.19 -14.47
N THR A 256 -3.78 -22.42 -14.74
CA THR A 256 -2.47 -22.90 -14.32
C THR A 256 -1.65 -23.45 -15.47
N GLY A 257 -0.36 -23.62 -15.23
CA GLY A 257 0.53 -24.27 -16.17
C GLY A 257 1.99 -24.12 -15.73
N PRO A 258 2.88 -25.06 -16.11
CA PRO A 258 4.30 -24.95 -15.84
C PRO A 258 4.96 -23.62 -16.21
N ALA A 259 6.11 -23.36 -15.60
CA ALA A 259 6.96 -22.24 -16.00
C ALA A 259 7.27 -22.32 -17.51
N GLY A 260 7.04 -21.21 -18.22
CA GLY A 260 7.30 -21.14 -19.66
C GLY A 260 6.19 -21.63 -20.59
N THR A 261 5.00 -21.94 -20.07
CA THR A 261 3.80 -22.29 -20.89
C THR A 261 3.14 -21.08 -21.57
N GLY A 262 3.63 -19.86 -21.34
CA GLY A 262 3.07 -18.65 -21.94
C GLY A 262 1.90 -18.01 -21.17
N LYS A 263 1.78 -18.24 -19.85
CA LYS A 263 0.73 -17.63 -19.01
C LYS A 263 0.63 -16.10 -19.19
N THR A 264 1.75 -15.39 -19.12
CA THR A 264 1.83 -13.93 -19.31
C THR A 264 1.34 -13.48 -20.69
N PHE A 265 1.62 -14.27 -21.74
CA PHE A 265 1.11 -14.02 -23.10
C PHE A 265 -0.40 -14.18 -23.18
N VAL A 266 -0.97 -15.16 -22.47
CA VAL A 266 -2.42 -15.31 -22.36
C VAL A 266 -3.03 -14.15 -21.58
N ILE A 267 -2.39 -13.69 -20.50
CA ILE A 267 -2.84 -12.50 -19.74
C ILE A 267 -2.99 -11.29 -20.64
N SER A 268 -1.99 -10.98 -21.47
CA SER A 268 -2.05 -9.83 -22.36
C SER A 268 -3.18 -9.93 -23.38
N LEU A 269 -3.49 -11.14 -23.86
CA LEU A 269 -4.62 -11.36 -24.77
C LEU A 269 -5.96 -11.28 -24.05
N ILE A 270 -6.07 -11.75 -22.80
CA ILE A 270 -7.26 -11.61 -21.97
C ILE A 270 -7.58 -10.13 -21.74
N MET A 271 -6.58 -9.33 -21.34
CA MET A 271 -6.72 -7.89 -21.15
C MET A 271 -7.30 -7.21 -22.39
N GLU A 272 -6.76 -7.56 -23.56
CA GLU A 272 -7.20 -7.03 -24.84
C GLU A 272 -8.63 -7.48 -25.21
N ILE A 273 -8.98 -8.75 -24.95
CA ILE A 273 -10.32 -9.29 -25.18
C ILE A 273 -11.36 -8.54 -24.34
N TYR A 274 -11.10 -8.35 -23.04
CA TYR A 274 -12.03 -7.63 -22.18
C TYR A 274 -12.18 -6.17 -22.60
N ASN A 275 -11.09 -5.50 -22.96
CA ASN A 275 -11.16 -4.14 -23.49
C ASN A 275 -11.92 -4.04 -24.82
N ARG A 276 -11.91 -5.08 -25.67
CA ARG A 276 -12.58 -5.03 -26.97
C ARG A 276 -14.04 -5.44 -26.92
N PHE A 277 -14.36 -6.49 -26.18
CA PHE A 277 -15.64 -7.19 -26.28
C PHE A 277 -16.55 -6.99 -25.07
N ALA A 278 -16.05 -6.47 -23.95
CA ALA A 278 -16.88 -6.23 -22.79
C ALA A 278 -17.52 -4.83 -22.84
N ASP A 279 -18.75 -4.71 -22.34
CA ASP A 279 -19.46 -3.44 -22.19
C ASP A 279 -18.67 -2.48 -21.29
N ASN A 280 -18.28 -1.33 -21.86
CA ASN A 280 -17.43 -0.34 -21.23
C ASN A 280 -17.88 1.10 -21.52
N ASP A 281 -17.30 2.06 -20.81
CA ASP A 281 -17.55 3.50 -20.94
C ASP A 281 -16.70 4.18 -22.03
N GLY A 282 -15.82 3.43 -22.69
CA GLY A 282 -14.87 3.93 -23.68
C GLY A 282 -13.68 4.69 -23.09
N TYR A 283 -13.64 4.94 -21.78
CA TYR A 283 -12.63 5.77 -21.13
C TYR A 283 -11.62 4.95 -20.33
N CYS A 284 -12.08 3.94 -19.58
CA CYS A 284 -11.24 3.11 -18.73
C CYS A 284 -11.11 1.70 -19.27
N ASN A 285 -10.03 1.02 -18.87
CA ASN A 285 -9.89 -0.41 -19.10
C ASN A 285 -10.98 -1.19 -18.36
N SER A 286 -11.51 -2.22 -19.02
CA SER A 286 -12.54 -3.11 -18.46
C SER A 286 -11.96 -4.20 -17.56
N TYR A 287 -10.67 -4.14 -17.28
CA TYR A 287 -9.95 -5.10 -16.47
C TYR A 287 -9.10 -4.40 -15.42
N ILE A 288 -8.82 -5.11 -14.33
CA ILE A 288 -7.75 -4.77 -13.39
C ILE A 288 -6.79 -5.96 -13.35
N THR A 289 -5.51 -5.72 -13.60
CA THR A 289 -4.44 -6.71 -13.46
C THR A 289 -3.69 -6.50 -12.16
N CYS A 290 -3.48 -7.59 -11.44
CA CYS A 290 -2.70 -7.57 -10.22
C CYS A 290 -1.91 -8.84 -10.00
N ALA A 291 -0.90 -8.78 -9.13
CA ALA A 291 -0.08 -9.94 -8.78
C ALA A 291 0.26 -9.96 -7.28
N SER A 292 0.78 -11.10 -6.82
CA SER A 292 1.21 -11.29 -5.42
C SER A 292 2.44 -10.46 -5.04
N THR A 293 3.34 -10.18 -5.98
CA THR A 293 4.59 -9.43 -5.76
C THR A 293 4.69 -8.23 -6.71
N GLY A 294 5.48 -7.21 -6.32
CA GLY A 294 5.71 -6.01 -7.14
C GLY A 294 6.29 -6.35 -8.52
N LYS A 295 7.35 -7.16 -8.57
CA LYS A 295 7.99 -7.58 -9.82
C LYS A 295 7.05 -8.34 -10.76
N ALA A 296 6.22 -9.22 -10.22
CA ALA A 296 5.21 -9.93 -11.01
C ALA A 296 4.13 -8.97 -11.53
N ALA A 297 3.74 -7.98 -10.73
CA ALA A 297 2.76 -6.98 -11.12
C ALA A 297 3.27 -6.10 -12.28
N VAL A 298 4.53 -5.65 -12.23
CA VAL A 298 5.16 -4.91 -13.34
C VAL A 298 5.16 -5.73 -14.64
N ALA A 299 5.45 -7.02 -14.55
CA ALA A 299 5.52 -7.90 -15.73
C ALA A 299 4.19 -8.05 -16.49
N ILE A 300 3.06 -7.76 -15.84
CA ILE A 300 1.71 -7.78 -16.44
C ILE A 300 1.09 -6.39 -16.53
N ASP A 301 1.92 -5.35 -16.43
CA ASP A 301 1.49 -3.94 -16.43
C ASP A 301 0.36 -3.65 -15.41
N GLY A 302 0.46 -4.27 -14.23
CA GLY A 302 -0.53 -4.21 -13.16
C GLY A 302 0.05 -3.72 -11.84
N THR A 303 -0.73 -3.87 -10.76
CA THR A 303 -0.30 -3.51 -9.40
C THR A 303 -0.35 -4.70 -8.45
N THR A 304 0.18 -4.56 -7.23
CA THR A 304 0.02 -5.66 -6.26
C THR A 304 -1.43 -5.77 -5.81
N VAL A 305 -1.90 -6.97 -5.48
CA VAL A 305 -3.26 -7.19 -4.95
C VAL A 305 -3.55 -6.30 -3.73
N HIS A 306 -2.54 -6.09 -2.88
CA HIS A 306 -2.65 -5.23 -1.70
C HIS A 306 -2.92 -3.78 -2.08
N THR A 307 -2.23 -3.26 -3.10
CA THR A 307 -2.43 -1.91 -3.65
C THR A 307 -3.77 -1.80 -4.38
N ALA A 308 -4.05 -2.73 -5.31
CA ALA A 308 -5.23 -2.71 -6.18
C ALA A 308 -6.54 -2.72 -5.41
N LEU A 309 -6.60 -3.45 -4.29
CA LEU A 309 -7.81 -3.59 -3.48
C LEU A 309 -7.71 -2.88 -2.13
N ARG A 310 -6.64 -2.12 -1.86
CA ARG A 310 -6.37 -1.45 -0.57
C ARG A 310 -6.53 -2.41 0.62
N ILE A 311 -5.87 -3.56 0.53
CA ILE A 311 -5.85 -4.60 1.57
C ILE A 311 -4.59 -4.42 2.40
N SER A 312 -4.74 -4.17 3.70
CA SER A 312 -3.63 -4.10 4.66
C SER A 312 -3.08 -5.49 4.98
N LEU A 313 -1.77 -5.57 5.22
CA LEU A 313 -1.07 -6.81 5.62
C LEU A 313 -1.57 -7.36 6.97
N SER A 314 -2.13 -6.51 7.84
CA SER A 314 -2.68 -6.89 9.14
C SER A 314 -4.16 -7.33 9.03
N LYS A 315 -5.08 -6.58 9.64
CA LYS A 315 -6.52 -6.86 9.60
C LYS A 315 -7.18 -6.13 8.42
N LEU A 316 -8.15 -6.80 7.79
CA LEU A 316 -8.99 -6.16 6.79
C LEU A 316 -9.96 -5.22 7.53
N LEU A 317 -9.69 -3.92 7.46
CA LEU A 317 -10.63 -2.91 7.92
C LEU A 317 -11.61 -2.59 6.78
N PRO A 318 -12.88 -2.29 7.11
CA PRO A 318 -13.82 -1.80 6.10
C PRO A 318 -13.30 -0.48 5.51
N LEU A 319 -13.49 -0.30 4.20
CA LEU A 319 -13.23 0.99 3.58
C LEU A 319 -14.10 2.10 4.19
N SER A 320 -13.56 3.31 4.30
CA SER A 320 -14.37 4.50 4.60
C SER A 320 -15.39 4.74 3.50
N SER A 321 -16.52 5.38 3.81
CA SER A 321 -17.60 5.63 2.85
C SER A 321 -17.11 6.32 1.58
N GLU A 322 -16.28 7.35 1.73
CA GLU A 322 -15.66 8.08 0.61
C GLU A 322 -14.78 7.17 -0.27
N THR A 323 -13.90 6.38 0.36
CA THR A 323 -13.02 5.46 -0.38
C THR A 323 -13.83 4.37 -1.05
N LEU A 324 -14.88 3.87 -0.39
CA LEU A 324 -15.73 2.85 -0.94
C LEU A 324 -16.49 3.36 -2.18
N GLN A 325 -16.99 4.59 -2.13
CA GLN A 325 -17.67 5.22 -3.26
C GLN A 325 -16.73 5.44 -4.44
N LEU A 326 -15.51 5.90 -4.16
CA LEU A 326 -14.44 6.02 -5.13
C LEU A 326 -14.16 4.67 -5.84
N TYR A 327 -14.02 3.59 -5.08
CA TYR A 327 -13.85 2.25 -5.63
C TYR A 327 -15.08 1.76 -6.40
N ARG A 328 -16.30 2.08 -5.95
CA ARG A 328 -17.54 1.77 -6.68
C ARG A 328 -17.59 2.44 -8.05
N SER A 329 -17.21 3.71 -8.12
CA SER A 329 -17.14 4.45 -9.37
C SER A 329 -16.10 3.85 -10.32
N LEU A 330 -14.94 3.44 -9.81
CA LEU A 330 -13.91 2.78 -10.61
C LEU A 330 -14.32 1.38 -11.10
N PHE A 331 -14.85 0.55 -10.20
CA PHE A 331 -15.24 -0.82 -10.53
C PHE A 331 -16.53 -0.91 -11.34
N ARG A 332 -17.23 0.21 -11.57
CA ARG A 332 -18.49 0.25 -12.33
C ARG A 332 -18.39 -0.38 -13.72
N TYR A 333 -17.27 -0.14 -14.41
CA TYR A 333 -17.03 -0.66 -15.77
C TYR A 333 -15.93 -1.74 -15.80
N VAL A 334 -15.40 -2.12 -14.63
CA VAL A 334 -14.47 -3.23 -14.51
C VAL A 334 -15.27 -4.53 -14.55
N ARG A 335 -14.94 -5.37 -15.53
CA ARG A 335 -15.60 -6.66 -15.78
C ARG A 335 -14.78 -7.82 -15.25
N VAL A 336 -13.45 -7.69 -15.22
CA VAL A 336 -12.56 -8.75 -14.75
C VAL A 336 -11.46 -8.27 -13.82
N LEU A 337 -11.17 -9.08 -12.81
CA LEU A 337 -9.98 -9.00 -11.98
C LEU A 337 -9.04 -10.17 -12.31
N VAL A 338 -7.87 -9.87 -12.85
CA VAL A 338 -6.83 -10.84 -13.17
C VAL A 338 -5.77 -10.82 -12.09
N ILE A 339 -5.50 -11.97 -11.47
CA ILE A 339 -4.51 -12.10 -10.39
C ILE A 339 -3.43 -13.11 -10.79
N ASP A 340 -2.20 -12.65 -11.06
CA ASP A 340 -1.06 -13.53 -11.34
C ASP A 340 -0.27 -13.91 -10.07
N GLU A 341 0.51 -14.99 -10.19
CA GLU A 341 1.30 -15.60 -9.11
C GLU A 341 0.46 -15.95 -7.87
N ILE A 342 -0.68 -16.61 -8.09
CA ILE A 342 -1.61 -17.08 -7.05
C ILE A 342 -0.97 -18.06 -6.05
N SER A 343 0.15 -18.71 -6.40
CA SER A 343 0.85 -19.66 -5.51
C SER A 343 1.35 -18.99 -4.21
N MET A 344 1.64 -17.69 -4.26
CA MET A 344 2.10 -16.91 -3.12
C MET A 344 0.94 -16.24 -2.35
N ILE A 345 -0.30 -16.38 -2.81
CA ILE A 345 -1.48 -15.84 -2.13
C ILE A 345 -1.96 -16.88 -1.11
N SER A 346 -2.31 -16.41 0.09
CA SER A 346 -2.85 -17.28 1.13
C SER A 346 -4.37 -17.42 1.03
N ALA A 347 -4.92 -18.49 1.59
CA ALA A 347 -6.37 -18.67 1.68
C ALA A 347 -7.07 -17.51 2.41
N GLU A 348 -6.40 -16.92 3.42
CA GLU A 348 -6.88 -15.74 4.13
C GLU A 348 -6.91 -14.50 3.24
N LEU A 349 -5.86 -14.27 2.45
CA LEU A 349 -5.80 -13.16 1.51
C LEU A 349 -6.86 -13.30 0.42
N LEU A 350 -7.07 -14.51 -0.11
CA LEU A 350 -8.14 -14.77 -1.09
C LEU A 350 -9.53 -14.43 -0.53
N HIS A 351 -9.78 -14.75 0.75
CA HIS A 351 -11.02 -14.37 1.41
C HIS A 351 -11.14 -12.84 1.63
N LYS A 352 -10.03 -12.17 1.94
CA LYS A 352 -10.00 -10.70 2.03
C LYS A 352 -10.32 -10.06 0.67
N ILE A 353 -9.84 -10.62 -0.43
CA ILE A 353 -10.15 -10.20 -1.80
C ILE A 353 -11.66 -10.33 -2.05
N ASP A 354 -12.23 -11.51 -1.81
CA ASP A 354 -13.66 -11.78 -1.96
C ASP A 354 -14.52 -10.78 -1.16
N ASN A 355 -14.23 -10.62 0.14
CA ASN A 355 -14.96 -9.66 0.99
C ASN A 355 -14.84 -8.21 0.49
N ARG A 356 -13.67 -7.82 -0.02
CA ARG A 356 -13.47 -6.48 -0.56
C ARG A 356 -14.24 -6.27 -1.86
N LEU A 357 -14.29 -7.26 -2.75
CA LEU A 357 -15.09 -7.18 -3.97
C LEU A 357 -16.60 -7.15 -3.67
N LYS A 358 -17.06 -7.95 -2.70
CA LYS A 358 -18.44 -7.88 -2.19
C LYS A 358 -18.78 -6.49 -1.63
N GLN A 359 -17.84 -5.90 -0.88
CA GLN A 359 -18.00 -4.55 -0.35
C GLN A 359 -18.13 -3.51 -1.47
N ILE A 360 -17.24 -3.56 -2.46
CA ILE A 360 -17.21 -2.63 -3.59
C ILE A 360 -18.47 -2.78 -4.43
N THR A 361 -18.79 -3.99 -4.91
CA THR A 361 -19.95 -4.25 -5.77
C THR A 361 -21.29 -4.11 -5.06
N GLY A 362 -21.32 -4.25 -3.73
CA GLY A 362 -22.56 -4.31 -2.95
C GLY A 362 -23.30 -5.65 -3.10
N LYS A 363 -22.71 -6.65 -3.75
CA LYS A 363 -23.28 -7.98 -3.96
C LYS A 363 -22.65 -8.98 -3.00
N ASN A 364 -23.45 -9.83 -2.37
CA ASN A 364 -22.95 -10.85 -1.43
C ASN A 364 -22.62 -12.21 -2.08
N THR A 365 -22.57 -12.26 -3.40
CA THR A 365 -22.16 -13.43 -4.18
C THR A 365 -20.64 -13.56 -4.22
N ASP A 366 -20.12 -14.74 -4.54
CA ASP A 366 -18.68 -14.99 -4.60
C ASP A 366 -18.02 -13.99 -5.57
N PHE A 367 -16.99 -13.29 -5.08
CA PHE A 367 -16.29 -12.18 -5.74
C PHE A 367 -17.18 -11.02 -6.22
N GLY A 368 -18.42 -10.90 -5.72
CA GLY A 368 -19.33 -9.79 -6.05
C GLY A 368 -19.86 -9.81 -7.49
N ASP A 369 -19.98 -10.99 -8.11
CA ASP A 369 -20.34 -11.18 -9.53
C ASP A 369 -19.37 -10.54 -10.54
N ILE A 370 -18.11 -10.32 -10.14
CA ILE A 370 -17.05 -9.93 -11.07
C ILE A 370 -16.38 -11.20 -11.62
N ASP A 371 -15.93 -11.15 -12.88
CA ASP A 371 -15.10 -12.20 -13.43
C ASP A 371 -13.75 -12.21 -12.73
N VAL A 372 -13.28 -13.37 -12.29
CA VAL A 372 -12.01 -13.50 -11.58
C VAL A 372 -11.17 -14.57 -12.23
N ILE A 373 -10.00 -14.17 -12.70
CA ILE A 373 -9.05 -15.07 -13.35
C ILE A 373 -7.81 -15.16 -12.47
N LEU A 374 -7.70 -16.25 -11.71
CA LEU A 374 -6.54 -16.54 -10.87
C LEU A 374 -5.51 -17.32 -11.68
N ILE A 375 -4.26 -16.86 -11.68
CA ILE A 375 -3.21 -17.37 -12.55
C ILE A 375 -1.97 -17.71 -11.73
N GLY A 376 -1.36 -18.85 -12.02
CA GLY A 376 -0.07 -19.21 -11.43
C GLY A 376 0.21 -20.71 -11.47
N ASP A 377 1.34 -21.11 -10.88
CA ASP A 377 1.73 -22.52 -10.77
C ASP A 377 1.95 -22.85 -9.30
N LEU A 378 1.10 -23.71 -8.72
CA LEU A 378 1.12 -24.06 -7.29
C LEU A 378 2.35 -24.88 -6.89
N ARG A 379 3.13 -25.37 -7.86
CA ARG A 379 4.41 -26.04 -7.62
C ARG A 379 5.54 -25.05 -7.37
N GLN A 380 5.32 -23.77 -7.64
CA GLN A 380 6.25 -22.69 -7.29
C GLN A 380 6.19 -22.38 -5.78
N LEU A 381 6.72 -21.21 -5.41
CA LEU A 381 6.81 -20.79 -4.02
C LEU A 381 5.42 -20.68 -3.37
N PRO A 382 5.19 -21.36 -2.22
CA PRO A 382 3.97 -21.24 -1.44
C PRO A 382 3.93 -19.90 -0.69
N PRO A 383 2.77 -19.51 -0.11
CA PRO A 383 2.70 -18.27 0.65
C PRO A 383 3.60 -18.32 1.90
N VAL A 384 4.26 -17.21 2.20
CA VAL A 384 5.19 -17.11 3.33
C VAL A 384 4.43 -17.17 4.66
N ARG A 385 4.76 -18.16 5.50
CA ARG A 385 4.20 -18.34 6.86
C ARG A 385 2.67 -18.31 6.94
N SER A 386 1.98 -18.65 5.84
CA SER A 386 0.52 -18.58 5.74
C SER A 386 -0.07 -19.86 5.14
N THR A 387 -1.37 -20.04 5.26
CA THR A 387 -2.06 -21.22 4.73
C THR A 387 -2.22 -21.11 3.20
N PRO A 388 -1.74 -22.08 2.39
CA PRO A 388 -1.98 -22.13 0.95
C PRO A 388 -3.47 -22.18 0.61
N ILE A 389 -3.86 -21.62 -0.54
CA ILE A 389 -5.26 -21.51 -1.00
C ILE A 389 -6.04 -22.83 -1.03
N TYR A 390 -5.35 -23.95 -1.30
CA TYR A 390 -5.94 -25.29 -1.41
C TYR A 390 -6.04 -26.02 -0.06
N LYS A 391 -5.56 -25.42 1.04
CA LYS A 391 -5.63 -26.00 2.39
C LYS A 391 -6.69 -25.30 3.24
N THR A 392 -7.36 -26.06 4.10
CA THR A 392 -8.32 -25.54 5.07
C THR A 392 -7.66 -24.69 6.14
N ILE A 393 -8.19 -23.49 6.35
CA ILE A 393 -7.75 -22.58 7.41
C ILE A 393 -8.20 -23.18 8.75
N ARG A 394 -7.28 -23.31 9.71
CA ARG A 394 -7.56 -23.93 11.03
C ARG A 394 -8.68 -23.22 11.81
N THR A 395 -8.97 -21.96 11.48
CA THR A 395 -9.92 -21.07 12.16
C THR A 395 -11.16 -20.74 11.32
N SER A 396 -11.27 -21.21 10.07
CA SER A 396 -12.42 -20.90 9.19
C SER A 396 -12.55 -21.91 8.05
N MET A 397 -13.77 -22.40 7.81
CA MET A 397 -14.07 -23.32 6.70
C MET A 397 -14.19 -22.62 5.33
N ILE A 398 -14.05 -21.28 5.27
CA ILE A 398 -14.50 -20.47 4.12
C ILE A 398 -13.48 -20.42 2.97
N GLY A 399 -12.17 -20.39 3.27
CA GLY A 399 -11.11 -20.29 2.24
C GLY A 399 -11.14 -21.40 1.18
N PRO A 400 -11.23 -22.70 1.57
CA PRO A 400 -11.31 -23.81 0.60
C PRO A 400 -12.59 -23.80 -0.24
N HIS A 401 -13.67 -23.19 0.27
CA HIS A 401 -14.95 -23.19 -0.41
C HIS A 401 -14.92 -22.31 -1.67
N LEU A 402 -14.32 -21.12 -1.60
CA LEU A 402 -14.13 -20.25 -2.77
C LEU A 402 -13.24 -20.94 -3.81
N TRP A 403 -12.11 -21.50 -3.38
CA TRP A 403 -11.17 -22.20 -4.27
C TRP A 403 -11.82 -23.37 -5.02
N ARG A 404 -12.63 -24.18 -4.33
CA ARG A 404 -13.30 -25.36 -4.90
C ARG A 404 -14.38 -25.03 -5.94
N LYS A 405 -14.86 -23.80 -6.00
CA LYS A 405 -15.89 -23.37 -6.96
C LYS A 405 -15.32 -22.89 -8.30
N LEU A 406 -14.02 -22.58 -8.34
CA LEU A 406 -13.37 -22.08 -9.55
C LEU A 406 -13.29 -23.16 -10.62
N LYS A 407 -13.57 -22.79 -11.88
CA LYS A 407 -13.33 -23.69 -13.02
C LYS A 407 -11.82 -23.79 -13.28
N PHE A 408 -11.34 -24.99 -13.56
CA PHE A 408 -9.91 -25.27 -13.70
C PHE A 408 -9.49 -25.33 -15.18
N TYR A 409 -8.47 -24.55 -15.54
CA TYR A 409 -7.85 -24.57 -16.88
C TYR A 409 -6.34 -24.76 -16.75
N GLN A 410 -5.78 -25.73 -17.48
CA GLN A 410 -4.35 -26.06 -17.40
C GLN A 410 -3.67 -26.02 -18.77
N LEU A 411 -2.57 -25.27 -18.86
CA LEU A 411 -1.60 -25.41 -19.95
C LEU A 411 -0.60 -26.52 -19.65
N THR A 412 -0.33 -27.31 -20.67
CA THR A 412 0.62 -28.44 -20.61
C THR A 412 1.86 -28.20 -21.47
N THR A 413 1.72 -27.44 -22.55
CA THR A 413 2.79 -27.25 -23.54
C THR A 413 3.74 -26.13 -23.13
N VAL A 414 5.01 -26.47 -22.92
CA VAL A 414 6.05 -25.51 -22.55
C VAL A 414 6.66 -24.87 -23.80
N MET A 415 6.65 -23.53 -23.86
CA MET A 415 7.03 -22.75 -25.05
C MET A 415 8.35 -21.98 -24.87
N ARG A 416 8.84 -21.82 -23.63
CA ARG A 416 10.00 -20.95 -23.31
C ARG A 416 11.35 -21.60 -23.58
N GLN A 417 11.51 -22.91 -23.36
CA GLN A 417 12.83 -23.55 -23.50
C GLN A 417 12.98 -24.21 -24.87
N ALA A 418 14.00 -23.81 -25.63
CA ALA A 418 14.38 -24.49 -26.88
C ALA A 418 14.93 -25.91 -26.63
N ASN A 419 15.48 -26.17 -25.43
CA ASN A 419 16.03 -27.48 -25.07
C ASN A 419 14.95 -28.34 -24.38
N VAL A 420 14.38 -29.27 -25.15
CA VAL A 420 13.32 -30.19 -24.71
C VAL A 420 13.78 -31.05 -23.53
N ALA A 421 15.00 -31.60 -23.56
CA ALA A 421 15.54 -32.44 -22.50
C ALA A 421 15.61 -31.67 -21.17
N PHE A 422 16.08 -30.41 -21.19
CA PHE A 422 16.12 -29.61 -19.97
C PHE A 422 14.72 -29.22 -19.46
N SER A 423 13.77 -28.95 -20.35
CA SER A 423 12.38 -28.67 -19.98
C SER A 423 11.71 -29.86 -19.28
N GLN A 424 11.98 -31.09 -19.75
CA GLN A 424 11.50 -32.33 -19.14
C GLN A 424 12.05 -32.50 -17.72
N VAL A 425 13.36 -32.29 -17.53
CA VAL A 425 13.99 -32.33 -16.20
C VAL A 425 13.37 -31.31 -15.25
N LEU A 426 13.19 -30.06 -15.68
CA LEU A 426 12.54 -29.02 -14.86
C LEU A 426 11.09 -29.37 -14.51
N THR A 427 10.37 -30.02 -15.43
CA THR A 427 8.99 -30.46 -15.21
C THR A 427 8.95 -31.57 -14.16
N LYS A 428 9.85 -32.57 -14.24
CA LYS A 428 9.99 -33.62 -13.22
C LYS A 428 10.30 -33.03 -11.85
N ILE A 429 11.25 -32.09 -11.78
CA ILE A 429 11.58 -31.37 -10.52
C ILE A 429 10.34 -30.68 -9.96
N GLY A 430 9.59 -29.96 -10.79
CA GLY A 430 8.37 -29.26 -10.35
C GLY A 430 7.28 -30.21 -9.83
N ASN A 431 7.16 -31.41 -10.42
CA ASN A 431 6.23 -32.44 -9.96
C ASN A 431 6.69 -33.18 -8.70
N GLY A 432 7.99 -33.12 -8.39
CA GLY A 432 8.61 -33.97 -7.37
C GLY A 432 8.88 -35.40 -7.85
N ASP A 433 8.94 -35.62 -9.17
CA ASP A 433 9.25 -36.92 -9.76
C ASP A 433 10.74 -37.25 -9.59
N PRO A 434 11.10 -38.53 -9.38
CA PRO A 434 12.50 -38.93 -9.29
C PRO A 434 13.20 -38.73 -10.64
N LEU A 435 14.41 -38.16 -10.59
CA LEU A 435 15.26 -37.96 -11.77
C LEU A 435 16.11 -39.20 -12.03
N GLU A 436 16.30 -39.52 -13.31
CA GLU A 436 17.22 -40.55 -13.76
C GLU A 436 18.68 -40.07 -13.66
N LYS A 437 19.64 -41.00 -13.69
CA LYS A 437 21.07 -40.69 -13.51
C LYS A 437 21.59 -39.70 -14.56
N ASN A 438 21.22 -39.90 -15.82
CA ASN A 438 21.44 -39.04 -16.98
C ASN A 438 20.84 -37.63 -16.79
N GLU A 439 19.70 -37.51 -16.13
CA GLU A 439 19.07 -36.21 -15.84
C GLU A 439 19.78 -35.47 -14.70
N PHE A 440 20.24 -36.20 -13.69
CA PHE A 440 21.12 -35.66 -12.65
C PHE A 440 22.44 -35.16 -13.24
N GLU A 441 23.12 -35.97 -14.06
CA GLU A 441 24.35 -35.59 -14.75
C GLU A 441 24.16 -34.33 -15.61
N LEU A 442 23.00 -34.16 -16.25
CA LEU A 442 22.66 -32.95 -17.00
C LEU A 442 22.58 -31.71 -16.11
N ILE A 443 21.95 -31.79 -14.93
CA ILE A 443 21.94 -30.68 -13.96
C ILE A 443 23.35 -30.42 -13.45
N GLU A 444 24.08 -31.50 -13.12
CA GLU A 444 25.41 -31.42 -12.54
C GLU A 444 26.43 -30.79 -13.50
N SER A 445 26.28 -31.04 -14.80
CA SER A 445 27.09 -30.41 -15.85
C SER A 445 27.01 -28.88 -15.86
N ARG A 446 26.01 -28.30 -15.18
CA ARG A 446 25.82 -26.85 -15.06
C ARG A 446 26.25 -26.28 -13.72
N PHE A 447 26.85 -27.10 -12.83
CA PHE A 447 27.58 -26.58 -11.68
C PHE A 447 28.97 -26.14 -12.11
N PHE A 448 29.19 -24.83 -12.11
CA PHE A 448 30.49 -24.23 -12.39
C PHE A 448 31.26 -23.99 -11.10
N LYS A 449 32.59 -24.15 -11.12
CA LYS A 449 33.43 -23.79 -9.98
C LYS A 449 33.52 -22.26 -9.86
N LYS A 450 33.75 -21.75 -8.65
CA LYS A 450 33.93 -20.30 -8.41
C LYS A 450 35.05 -19.68 -9.26
N THR A 451 36.04 -20.47 -9.69
CA THR A 451 37.11 -20.04 -10.60
C THR A 451 36.62 -19.76 -12.01
N ASP A 452 35.57 -20.46 -12.46
CA ASP A 452 35.02 -20.39 -13.81
C ASP A 452 33.97 -19.28 -13.94
N VAL A 453 33.45 -18.81 -12.79
CA VAL A 453 32.48 -17.72 -12.68
C VAL A 453 33.01 -16.43 -13.32
N ALA A 454 34.29 -16.12 -13.16
CA ALA A 454 34.89 -14.92 -13.74
C ALA A 454 34.87 -14.94 -15.28
N ALA A 455 34.89 -16.12 -15.90
CA ALA A 455 34.83 -16.31 -17.34
C ALA A 455 33.39 -16.37 -17.88
N LEU A 456 32.46 -16.95 -17.12
CA LEU A 456 31.06 -17.19 -17.54
C LEU A 456 30.10 -16.06 -17.17
N CYS A 457 30.39 -15.32 -16.09
CA CYS A 457 29.60 -14.19 -15.61
C CYS A 457 30.49 -12.94 -15.56
N PRO A 458 30.71 -12.23 -16.70
CA PRO A 458 31.59 -11.06 -16.75
C PRO A 458 31.13 -9.91 -15.83
N ASN A 459 29.84 -9.90 -15.45
CA ASN A 459 29.27 -8.94 -14.52
C ASN A 459 29.34 -9.38 -13.04
N GLY A 460 30.00 -10.51 -12.76
CA GLY A 460 30.11 -11.12 -11.43
C GLY A 460 28.87 -11.94 -11.03
N VAL A 461 29.03 -12.82 -10.05
CA VAL A 461 27.90 -13.46 -9.36
C VAL A 461 27.45 -12.54 -8.23
N PRO A 462 26.14 -12.22 -8.11
CA PRO A 462 25.63 -11.50 -6.96
C PRO A 462 25.92 -12.29 -5.69
N THR A 463 26.78 -11.75 -4.84
CA THR A 463 27.05 -12.29 -3.50
C THR A 463 26.63 -11.24 -2.49
N ASP A 464 25.94 -11.65 -1.43
CA ASP A 464 25.68 -10.77 -0.29
C ASP A 464 27.02 -10.34 0.30
N VAL A 465 27.36 -9.05 0.20
CA VAL A 465 28.57 -8.49 0.78
C VAL A 465 28.20 -7.79 2.09
N ILE A 466 28.63 -8.36 3.22
CA ILE A 466 28.46 -7.76 4.54
C ILE A 466 29.69 -6.89 4.84
N ILE A 467 29.55 -5.60 4.58
CA ILE A 467 30.59 -4.59 4.83
C ILE A 467 30.69 -4.34 6.35
N GLY A 468 31.90 -4.20 6.88
CA GLY A 468 32.16 -3.94 8.31
C GLY A 468 32.46 -5.18 9.17
N SER A 469 32.50 -6.38 8.57
CA SER A 469 33.00 -7.59 9.20
C SER A 469 34.49 -7.79 8.90
N LYS A 470 35.31 -8.03 9.93
CA LYS A 470 36.75 -8.27 9.75
C LYS A 470 37.07 -9.75 9.55
N ASN A 471 36.22 -10.65 10.06
CA ASN A 471 36.44 -12.10 10.09
C ASN A 471 35.15 -12.87 9.78
N HIS A 472 35.27 -14.11 9.28
CA HIS A 472 34.16 -15.00 8.93
C HIS A 472 33.16 -15.26 10.09
N GLU A 473 33.64 -15.26 11.33
CA GLU A 473 32.83 -15.49 12.53
C GLU A 473 31.98 -14.25 12.90
N GLN A 474 32.48 -13.04 12.60
CA GLN A 474 31.68 -11.81 12.70
C GLN A 474 30.61 -11.78 11.61
N GLU A 475 30.94 -12.22 10.39
CA GLU A 475 29.98 -12.32 9.30
C GLU A 475 28.84 -13.29 9.64
N ALA A 476 29.15 -14.47 10.18
CA ALA A 476 28.16 -15.44 10.65
C ALA A 476 27.27 -14.86 11.77
N ASN A 477 27.86 -14.14 12.73
CA ASN A 477 27.12 -13.45 13.79
C ASN A 477 26.25 -12.30 13.27
N PHE A 478 26.71 -11.56 12.25
CA PHE A 478 25.89 -10.53 11.59
C PHE A 478 24.70 -11.15 10.89
N ARG A 479 24.87 -12.27 10.18
CA ARG A 479 23.76 -13.03 9.57
C ARG A 479 22.76 -13.51 10.63
N ILE A 480 23.23 -14.06 11.76
CA ILE A 480 22.37 -14.50 12.87
C ILE A 480 21.63 -13.32 13.53
N LYS A 481 22.28 -12.17 13.70
CA LYS A 481 21.64 -10.93 14.21
C LYS A 481 20.64 -10.34 13.22
N LEU A 482 20.90 -10.44 11.91
CA LEU A 482 19.96 -10.04 10.85
C LEU A 482 18.66 -10.85 10.95
N HIS A 483 18.78 -12.16 11.22
CA HIS A 483 17.64 -13.06 11.43
C HIS A 483 16.89 -12.83 12.77
N LYS A 484 17.43 -12.03 13.69
CA LYS A 484 16.84 -11.74 15.02
C LYS A 484 16.27 -10.33 15.15
N LYS A 485 16.43 -9.45 14.16
CA LYS A 485 15.82 -8.10 14.16
C LYS A 485 14.44 -8.14 13.49
N SER A 486 13.50 -7.36 14.03
CA SER A 486 12.16 -7.24 13.48
C SER A 486 12.23 -6.62 12.07
N VAL A 487 11.48 -7.22 11.13
CA VAL A 487 11.40 -6.81 9.72
C VAL A 487 10.78 -5.41 9.56
N ILE A 488 10.13 -4.90 10.60
CA ILE A 488 9.31 -3.68 10.58
C ILE A 488 10.19 -2.43 10.75
N ASP A 489 11.27 -2.52 11.53
CA ASP A 489 12.03 -1.34 11.94
C ASP A 489 13.04 -0.84 10.90
N THR A 490 13.35 -1.65 9.89
CA THR A 490 14.39 -1.31 8.90
C THR A 490 13.95 -1.43 7.44
N GLY A 491 12.67 -1.73 7.18
CA GLY A 491 12.21 -2.00 5.81
C GLY A 491 13.00 -3.09 5.09
N GLY A 492 13.68 -3.97 5.84
CA GLY A 492 14.52 -5.04 5.32
C GLY A 492 15.99 -4.69 5.03
N LEU A 493 16.50 -3.51 5.42
CA LEU A 493 17.88 -3.08 5.10
C LEU A 493 18.75 -2.81 6.35
N PRO A 494 20.10 -2.88 6.25
CA PRO A 494 20.99 -2.42 7.31
C PRO A 494 20.90 -0.90 7.50
N TYR A 495 21.26 -0.42 8.70
CA TYR A 495 21.11 0.98 9.14
C TYR A 495 21.93 2.00 8.33
N GLU A 496 22.96 1.53 7.62
CA GLU A 496 23.81 2.32 6.72
C GLU A 496 24.01 1.50 5.45
N ILE A 497 23.64 2.06 4.29
CA ILE A 497 23.80 1.45 2.98
C ILE A 497 24.78 2.32 2.19
N THR A 498 25.98 1.80 1.96
CA THR A 498 26.97 2.49 1.12
C THR A 498 26.69 2.18 -0.35
N PHE A 499 26.27 3.20 -1.09
CA PHE A 499 26.14 3.11 -2.55
C PHE A 499 27.49 3.38 -3.23
N VAL A 500 27.80 2.58 -4.24
CA VAL A 500 29.04 2.62 -5.02
C VAL A 500 28.65 2.69 -6.49
N ILE A 501 29.24 3.65 -7.19
CA ILE A 501 28.99 3.86 -8.62
C ILE A 501 29.37 2.59 -9.40
N GLY A 502 28.48 2.14 -10.29
CA GLY A 502 28.68 0.95 -11.12
C GLY A 502 28.36 -0.39 -10.46
N LYS A 503 27.71 -0.40 -9.29
CA LYS A 503 27.18 -1.61 -8.65
C LYS A 503 25.67 -1.73 -8.84
N TYR A 504 25.19 -2.98 -8.96
CA TYR A 504 23.77 -3.31 -9.06
C TYR A 504 23.14 -3.34 -7.67
N TYR A 505 21.95 -2.76 -7.53
CA TYR A 505 21.23 -2.65 -6.26
C TYR A 505 19.80 -3.11 -6.43
N LEU A 506 19.33 -3.98 -5.55
CA LEU A 506 17.94 -4.44 -5.57
C LEU A 506 17.06 -3.53 -4.72
N ILE A 507 15.99 -3.00 -5.31
CA ILE A 507 14.94 -2.29 -4.58
C ILE A 507 14.16 -3.33 -3.74
N THR A 508 14.00 -3.07 -2.44
CA THR A 508 13.32 -4.00 -1.50
C THR A 508 11.88 -3.60 -1.16
N THR A 509 11.44 -2.42 -1.61
CA THR A 509 10.11 -1.87 -1.34
C THR A 509 9.43 -1.44 -2.64
N ASN A 510 8.10 -1.40 -2.67
CA ASN A 510 7.39 -0.86 -3.82
C ASN A 510 7.38 0.67 -3.67
N ILE A 511 8.09 1.38 -4.56
CA ILE A 511 8.12 2.84 -4.60
C ILE A 511 7.08 3.30 -5.63
N ASP A 512 7.27 2.91 -6.88
CA ASP A 512 6.32 3.12 -7.97
C ASP A 512 6.30 1.89 -8.88
N VAL A 513 5.18 1.16 -8.86
CA VAL A 513 5.03 -0.06 -9.67
C VAL A 513 4.82 0.29 -11.14
N ASN A 514 4.24 1.45 -11.47
CA ASN A 514 4.02 1.84 -12.87
C ASN A 514 5.34 2.18 -13.56
N ASP A 515 6.25 2.85 -12.85
CA ASP A 515 7.59 3.18 -13.35
C ASP A 515 8.60 2.01 -13.22
N GLY A 516 8.14 0.83 -12.80
CA GLY A 516 8.97 -0.36 -12.62
C GLY A 516 9.89 -0.30 -11.40
N LEU A 517 9.76 0.71 -10.52
CA LEU A 517 10.48 0.85 -9.26
C LEU A 517 9.81 0.04 -8.14
N CYS A 518 9.85 -1.28 -8.28
CA CYS A 518 9.19 -2.22 -7.38
C CYS A 518 10.17 -3.13 -6.63
N ASN A 519 9.68 -3.79 -5.58
CA ASN A 519 10.47 -4.79 -4.87
C ASN A 519 10.93 -5.91 -5.83
N GLY A 520 12.25 -6.08 -5.95
CA GLY A 520 12.89 -7.04 -6.86
C GLY A 520 13.46 -6.44 -8.16
N SER A 521 13.41 -5.12 -8.33
CA SER A 521 14.01 -4.37 -9.44
C SER A 521 15.50 -4.10 -9.14
N ALA A 522 16.39 -4.32 -10.11
CA ALA A 522 17.85 -4.36 -9.90
C ALA A 522 18.64 -3.49 -10.89
#